data_AF-A0A379CF19-F1
#
_entry.id   AF-A0A379CF19-F1
#
_cell.length_a   1.000
_cell.length_b   1.000
_cell.length_c   1.000
_cell.angle_alpha   90.00
_cell.angle_beta   90.00
_cell.angle_gamma   90.00
#
_symmetry.space_group_name_H-M   'P 1'
#
loop_
_entity.id
_entity.type
_entity.pdbx_description
1 polymer ?
#
loop_
_entity_poly.entity_id
_entity_poly.type
_entity_poly.pdbx_seq_one_letter_code
_entity_poly.pdbx_strand_id
1 'polypeptide(L)'
;MTTIKIWDKKSDLNNIPKTAWEQAYPESAYKTLVLVDSEVLWLEDIKSQGFSGDTDVAVVESFLAKREEDRLKAEKEAKAQADHEKSEIEKRVEEEANKVRLEYAVAVAELTEKIEKDKVELSTAIVEAIEMKAGGTV
;
A
#
# COMPACT_ATOMS: atom_id res chain seq x y z
N MET A 1 -22.40 -20.58 3.00
CA MET A 1 -23.32 -20.32 4.13
C MET A 1 -22.51 -20.52 5.39
N THR A 2 -22.39 -19.47 6.20
CA THR A 2 -21.71 -19.55 7.49
C THR A 2 -22.53 -20.42 8.43
N THR A 3 -21.92 -21.42 9.06
CA THR A 3 -22.62 -22.31 9.98
C THR A 3 -22.47 -21.77 11.40
N ILE A 4 -23.58 -21.29 11.98
CA ILE A 4 -23.62 -20.77 13.35
C ILE A 4 -24.22 -21.84 14.26
N LYS A 5 -23.47 -22.28 15.27
CA LYS A 5 -23.96 -23.17 16.34
C LYS A 5 -23.79 -22.47 17.68
N ILE A 6 -24.90 -22.26 18.38
CA ILE A 6 -24.91 -21.67 19.72
C ILE A 6 -25.05 -22.79 20.73
N TRP A 7 -24.13 -22.84 21.70
CA TRP A 7 -24.10 -23.90 22.68
C TRP A 7 -24.99 -23.59 23.89
N ASP A 8 -25.95 -24.47 24.16
CA ASP A 8 -26.92 -24.36 25.26
C ASP A 8 -26.36 -24.77 26.64
N LYS A 9 -25.06 -25.11 26.73
CA LYS A 9 -24.33 -25.55 27.94
C LYS A 9 -24.82 -26.86 28.57
N LYS A 10 -25.81 -27.52 27.96
CA LYS A 10 -26.45 -28.75 28.48
C LYS A 10 -26.16 -29.95 27.60
N SER A 11 -25.90 -29.73 26.32
CA SER A 11 -25.68 -30.77 25.32
C SER A 11 -24.20 -30.85 24.89
N ASP A 12 -23.86 -31.84 24.08
CA ASP A 12 -22.58 -31.87 23.37
C ASP A 12 -22.63 -30.88 22.21
N LEU A 13 -21.54 -30.13 22.02
CA LEU A 13 -21.41 -29.25 20.86
C LEU A 13 -20.50 -29.90 19.84
N ASN A 14 -21.02 -30.14 18.64
CA ASN A 14 -20.27 -30.72 17.52
C ASN A 14 -19.69 -32.12 17.82
N ASN A 15 -20.43 -32.98 18.53
CA ASN A 15 -19.99 -34.29 19.01
C ASN A 15 -18.79 -34.26 19.97
N ILE A 16 -18.45 -33.08 20.50
CA ILE A 16 -17.41 -32.92 21.51
C ILE A 16 -18.10 -32.79 22.87
N PRO A 17 -17.69 -33.58 23.88
CA PRO A 17 -18.30 -33.55 25.20
C PRO A 17 -18.22 -32.16 25.83
N LYS A 18 -19.25 -31.81 26.59
CA LYS A 18 -19.28 -30.61 27.43
C LYS A 18 -17.98 -30.39 28.22
N THR A 19 -17.46 -31.43 28.86
CA THR A 19 -16.25 -31.36 29.69
C THR A 19 -15.01 -30.95 28.90
N ALA A 20 -14.91 -31.34 27.62
CA ALA A 20 -13.80 -30.96 26.77
C ALA A 20 -13.89 -29.48 26.38
N TRP A 21 -15.10 -28.96 26.12
CA TRP A 21 -15.33 -27.54 25.88
C TRP A 21 -15.05 -26.68 27.11
N GLU A 22 -15.50 -27.10 28.30
CA GLU A 22 -15.22 -26.38 29.55
C GLU A 22 -13.74 -26.38 29.92
N GLN A 23 -12.99 -27.43 29.55
CA GLN A 23 -11.53 -27.46 29.73
C GLN A 23 -10.80 -26.55 28.74
N ALA A 24 -11.18 -26.59 27.46
CA ALA A 24 -10.55 -25.79 26.42
C ALA A 24 -10.92 -24.30 26.52
N TYR A 25 -12.14 -24.02 26.97
CA TYR A 25 -12.70 -22.68 27.07
C TYR A 25 -13.37 -22.51 28.44
N PRO A 26 -12.60 -22.26 29.52
CA PRO A 26 -13.13 -22.11 30.88
C PRO A 26 -14.24 -21.08 31.01
N GLU A 27 -14.22 -20.05 30.15
CA GLU A 27 -15.27 -19.03 30.14
C GLU A 27 -16.65 -19.57 29.78
N SER A 28 -16.75 -20.75 29.15
CA SER A 28 -18.04 -21.37 28.82
C SER A 28 -18.87 -21.74 30.04
N ALA A 29 -18.25 -21.81 31.22
CA ALA A 29 -18.95 -21.98 32.48
C ALA A 29 -19.95 -20.84 32.74
N TYR A 30 -19.63 -19.61 32.29
CA TYR A 30 -20.44 -18.42 32.53
C TYR A 30 -20.88 -17.69 31.25
N LYS A 31 -20.10 -17.70 30.18
CA LYS A 31 -20.44 -17.16 28.86
C LYS A 31 -21.02 -18.22 27.92
N THR A 32 -21.77 -17.78 26.92
CA THR A 32 -22.42 -18.61 25.90
C THR A 32 -21.49 -18.75 24.71
N LEU A 33 -21.08 -19.99 24.44
CA LEU A 33 -20.16 -20.33 23.37
C LEU A 33 -20.91 -20.33 22.03
N VAL A 34 -20.36 -19.61 21.06
CA VAL A 34 -20.84 -19.55 19.68
C VAL A 34 -19.74 -20.10 18.78
N LEU A 35 -20.03 -21.17 18.05
CA LEU A 35 -19.15 -21.70 17.03
C LEU A 35 -19.61 -21.18 15.67
N VAL A 36 -18.76 -20.38 15.03
CA VAL A 36 -18.95 -19.87 13.67
C VAL A 36 -17.92 -20.54 12.78
N ASP A 37 -18.37 -21.51 11.98
CA ASP A 37 -17.50 -22.39 11.19
C ASP A 37 -16.41 -23.08 12.04
N SER A 38 -15.21 -22.51 12.15
CA SER A 38 -14.09 -23.00 12.98
C SER A 38 -13.63 -22.00 14.05
N GLU A 39 -14.31 -20.88 14.18
CA GLU A 39 -14.00 -19.83 15.15
C GLU A 39 -14.95 -19.91 16.35
N VAL A 40 -14.38 -19.76 17.55
CA VAL A 40 -15.12 -19.74 18.80
C VAL A 40 -15.25 -18.30 19.26
N LEU A 41 -16.49 -17.86 19.46
CA LEU A 41 -16.86 -16.53 19.89
C LEU A 41 -17.76 -16.61 21.13
N TRP A 42 -17.85 -15.50 21.86
CA TRP A 42 -18.72 -15.38 23.02
C TRP A 42 -19.88 -14.44 22.70
N LEU A 43 -21.11 -14.93 22.91
CA LEU A 43 -22.30 -14.15 22.64
C LEU A 43 -22.37 -12.88 23.51
N GLU A 44 -21.96 -12.97 24.77
CA GLU A 44 -21.94 -11.84 25.70
C GLU A 44 -20.95 -10.76 25.26
N ASP A 45 -19.80 -11.16 24.72
CA ASP A 45 -18.80 -10.22 24.21
C ASP A 45 -19.32 -9.54 22.94
N ILE A 46 -20.03 -10.28 22.06
CA ILE A 46 -20.70 -9.70 20.89
C ILE A 46 -21.78 -8.69 21.33
N LYS A 47 -22.63 -9.06 22.29
CA LYS A 47 -23.67 -8.14 22.83
C LYS A 47 -23.05 -6.90 23.47
N SER A 48 -21.90 -7.04 24.15
CA SER A 48 -21.18 -5.91 24.77
C SER A 48 -20.63 -4.91 23.76
N GLN A 49 -20.39 -5.34 22.51
CA GLN A 49 -19.98 -4.47 21.40
C GLN A 49 -21.16 -3.68 20.80
N GLY A 50 -22.37 -3.84 21.34
CA GLY A 50 -23.57 -3.11 20.91
C GLY A 50 -24.41 -3.82 19.86
N PHE A 51 -24.12 -5.10 19.55
CA PHE A 51 -24.95 -5.90 18.65
C PHE A 51 -26.19 -6.42 19.36
N SER A 52 -27.35 -6.22 18.74
CA SER A 52 -28.66 -6.65 19.25
C SER A 52 -29.49 -7.28 18.13
N GLY A 53 -30.40 -8.18 18.47
CA GLY A 53 -31.30 -8.83 17.51
C GLY A 53 -32.36 -9.64 18.24
N ASP A 54 -33.40 -10.03 17.51
CA ASP A 54 -34.56 -10.75 18.05
C ASP A 54 -34.21 -12.17 18.51
N THR A 55 -33.11 -12.73 17.98
CA THR A 55 -32.57 -14.03 18.37
C THR A 55 -31.06 -13.94 18.55
N ASP A 56 -30.48 -14.84 19.34
CA ASP A 56 -29.02 -14.89 19.51
C ASP A 56 -28.30 -15.18 18.19
N VAL A 57 -28.93 -15.93 17.27
CA VAL A 57 -28.40 -16.14 15.91
C VAL A 57 -28.37 -14.81 15.14
N ALA A 58 -29.44 -14.02 15.18
CA ALA A 58 -29.49 -12.71 14.51
C ALA A 58 -28.46 -11.72 15.07
N VAL A 59 -28.16 -11.78 16.37
CA VAL A 59 -27.07 -11.00 17.00
C VAL A 59 -25.72 -11.38 16.37
N VAL A 60 -25.42 -12.68 16.27
CA VAL A 60 -24.16 -13.18 15.70
C VAL A 60 -24.08 -12.87 14.21
N GLU A 61 -25.16 -13.03 13.45
CA GLU A 61 -25.22 -12.67 12.02
C GLU A 61 -24.92 -11.18 11.80
N SER A 62 -25.49 -10.30 12.62
CA SER A 62 -25.24 -8.86 12.55
C SER A 62 -23.77 -8.51 12.82
N PHE A 63 -23.16 -9.19 13.80
CA PHE A 63 -21.73 -9.07 14.09
C PHE A 63 -20.86 -9.51 12.92
N LEU A 64 -21.16 -10.66 12.33
CA LEU A 64 -20.40 -11.19 11.19
C LEU A 64 -20.55 -10.32 9.93
N ALA A 65 -21.76 -9.80 9.67
CA ALA A 65 -22.00 -8.87 8.58
C ALA A 65 -21.18 -7.59 8.76
N LYS A 66 -21.12 -7.05 9.98
CA LYS A 66 -20.33 -5.86 10.28
C LYS A 66 -18.83 -6.11 10.11
N ARG A 67 -18.33 -7.24 10.61
CA ARG A 67 -16.93 -7.64 10.45
C ARG A 67 -16.53 -7.79 8.99
N GLU A 68 -17.40 -8.36 8.16
CA GLU A 68 -17.16 -8.49 6.72
C GLU A 68 -17.21 -7.13 6.00
N GLU A 69 -18.13 -6.25 6.38
CA GLU A 69 -18.17 -4.86 5.89
C GLU A 69 -16.84 -4.14 6.19
N ASP A 70 -16.37 -4.23 7.43
CA ASP A 70 -15.13 -3.60 7.86
C ASP A 70 -13.91 -4.19 7.15
N ARG A 71 -13.89 -5.51 6.91
CA ARG A 71 -12.86 -6.17 6.10
C ARG A 71 -12.83 -5.65 4.66
N LEU A 72 -14.00 -5.57 4.02
CA LEU A 72 -14.12 -5.06 2.65
C LEU A 72 -13.75 -3.58 2.55
N LYS A 73 -14.08 -2.78 3.58
CA LYS A 73 -13.69 -1.37 3.65
C LYS A 73 -12.17 -1.23 3.79
N ALA A 74 -11.55 -1.98 4.71
CA ALA A 74 -10.10 -1.99 4.88
C ALA A 74 -9.37 -2.46 3.60
N GLU A 75 -9.90 -3.46 2.90
CA GLU A 75 -9.34 -3.94 1.63
C GLU A 75 -9.41 -2.87 0.53
N LYS A 76 -10.55 -2.15 0.43
CA LYS A 76 -10.70 -1.03 -0.52
C LYS A 76 -9.76 0.13 -0.19
N GLU A 77 -9.64 0.50 1.08
CA GLU A 77 -8.75 1.57 1.53
C GLU A 77 -7.28 1.20 1.29
N ALA A 78 -6.87 -0.03 1.61
CA ALA A 78 -5.53 -0.52 1.33
C ALA A 78 -5.22 -0.53 -0.17
N LYS A 79 -6.18 -0.92 -1.01
CA LYS A 79 -6.02 -0.88 -2.47
C LYS A 79 -5.90 0.56 -2.99
N ALA A 80 -6.76 1.48 -2.51
CA ALA A 80 -6.69 2.89 -2.90
C ALA A 80 -5.36 3.52 -2.48
N GLN A 81 -4.85 3.18 -1.30
CA GLN A 81 -3.55 3.63 -0.80
C GLN A 81 -2.41 3.09 -1.66
N ALA A 82 -2.44 1.80 -2.00
CA ALA A 82 -1.44 1.18 -2.87
C ALA A 82 -1.45 1.79 -4.29
N ASP A 83 -2.63 2.06 -4.85
CA ASP A 83 -2.77 2.73 -6.15
C ASP A 83 -2.24 4.18 -6.11
N HIS A 84 -2.51 4.90 -5.02
CA HIS A 84 -1.96 6.25 -4.79
C HIS A 84 -0.43 6.24 -4.66
N GLU A 85 0.12 5.33 -3.85
CA GLU A 85 1.58 5.17 -3.70
C GLU A 85 2.27 4.83 -5.01
N LYS A 86 1.67 3.93 -5.80
CA LYS A 86 2.18 3.60 -7.14
C LYS A 86 2.19 4.83 -8.06
N SER A 87 1.11 5.62 -8.07
CA SER A 87 1.04 6.85 -8.88
C SER A 87 2.10 7.88 -8.45
N GLU A 88 2.32 8.05 -7.15
CA GLU A 88 3.35 8.97 -6.64
C GLU A 88 4.77 8.52 -6.99
N ILE A 89 5.04 7.21 -6.98
CA ILE A 89 6.33 6.66 -7.45
C ILE A 89 6.50 6.93 -8.95
N GLU A 90 5.47 6.70 -9.77
CA GLU A 90 5.53 6.96 -11.21
C GLU A 90 5.82 8.44 -11.51
N LYS A 91 5.17 9.37 -10.80
CA LYS A 91 5.45 10.81 -10.93
C LYS A 91 6.90 11.15 -10.55
N ARG A 92 7.41 10.62 -9.44
CA ARG A 92 8.81 10.87 -9.03
C ARG A 92 9.81 10.35 -10.06
N VAL A 93 9.54 9.19 -10.67
CA VAL A 93 10.37 8.64 -11.74
C VAL A 93 10.33 9.54 -12.98
N GLU A 94 9.16 10.05 -13.34
CA GLU A 94 9.01 10.98 -14.46
C GLU A 94 9.73 12.31 -14.21
N GLU A 95 9.61 12.88 -13.01
CA GLU A 95 10.31 14.10 -12.59
C GLU A 95 11.83 13.94 -12.67
N GLU A 96 12.37 12.82 -12.14
CA GLU A 96 13.82 12.57 -12.18
C GLU A 96 14.31 12.34 -13.62
N ALA A 97 13.54 11.62 -14.45
CA ALA A 97 13.87 11.42 -15.86
C ALA A 97 13.89 12.75 -16.64
N ASN A 98 12.95 13.64 -16.36
CA ASN A 98 12.90 14.96 -16.97
C ASN A 98 14.07 15.84 -16.51
N LYS A 99 14.43 15.79 -15.23
CA LYS A 99 15.60 16.48 -14.69
C LYS A 99 16.90 16.04 -15.39
N VAL A 100 17.13 14.74 -15.52
CA VAL A 100 18.32 14.20 -16.21
C VAL A 100 18.37 14.65 -17.68
N ARG A 101 17.22 14.66 -18.38
CA ARG A 101 17.15 15.16 -19.77
C ARG A 101 17.51 16.63 -19.87
N LEU A 102 17.03 17.45 -18.94
CA LEU A 102 17.36 18.87 -18.86
C LEU A 102 18.84 19.09 -18.58
N GLU A 103 19.41 18.40 -17.59
CA GLU A 103 20.84 18.48 -17.27
C GLU A 103 21.72 18.09 -18.46
N TYR A 104 21.34 17.02 -19.19
CA TYR A 104 22.05 16.60 -20.39
C TYR A 104 21.94 17.64 -21.52
N ALA A 105 20.75 18.21 -21.74
CA ALA A 105 20.56 19.24 -22.76
C ALA A 105 21.39 20.50 -22.47
N VAL A 106 21.47 20.91 -21.20
CA VAL A 106 22.31 22.02 -20.75
C VAL A 106 23.78 21.70 -20.99
N ALA A 107 24.27 20.54 -20.55
CA ALA A 107 25.66 20.14 -20.76
C ALA A 107 26.06 20.09 -22.24
N VAL A 108 25.17 19.61 -23.12
CA VAL A 108 25.39 19.61 -24.56
C VAL A 108 25.45 21.03 -25.13
N ALA A 109 24.56 21.92 -24.68
CA ALA A 109 24.57 23.32 -25.10
C ALA A 109 25.87 24.04 -24.67
N GLU A 110 26.30 23.86 -23.42
CA GLU A 110 27.55 24.40 -22.90
C GLU A 110 28.78 23.88 -23.67
N LEU A 111 28.80 22.57 -23.98
CA LEU A 111 29.87 21.98 -24.78
C LEU A 111 29.89 22.56 -26.20
N THR A 112 28.71 22.74 -26.81
CA THR A 112 28.56 23.31 -28.15
C THR A 112 29.04 24.76 -28.20
N GLU A 113 28.67 25.57 -27.20
CA GLU A 113 29.13 26.95 -27.08
C GLU A 113 30.65 27.01 -26.96
N LYS A 114 31.24 26.14 -26.12
CA LYS A 114 32.70 26.07 -25.97
C LYS A 114 33.40 25.68 -27.27
N ILE A 115 32.88 24.70 -28.00
CA ILE A 115 33.44 24.29 -29.31
C ILE A 115 33.41 25.45 -30.31
N GLU A 116 32.29 26.18 -30.39
CA GLU A 116 32.19 27.29 -31.35
C GLU A 116 33.11 28.45 -30.95
N LYS A 117 33.25 28.73 -29.64
CA LYS A 117 34.22 29.70 -29.14
C LYS A 117 35.66 29.31 -29.49
N ASP A 118 36.07 28.08 -29.18
CA ASP A 118 37.42 27.58 -29.47
C ASP A 118 37.74 27.66 -30.98
N LYS A 119 36.76 27.34 -31.84
CA LYS A 119 36.88 27.43 -33.29
C LYS A 119 37.08 28.86 -33.79
N VAL A 120 36.36 29.83 -33.23
CA VAL A 120 36.53 31.25 -33.58
C VAL A 120 37.91 31.74 -33.14
N GLU A 121 38.32 31.43 -31.90
CA GLU A 121 39.63 31.83 -31.37
C GLU A 121 40.79 31.24 -32.19
N LEU A 122 40.72 29.95 -32.54
CA LEU A 122 41.72 29.29 -33.39
C LEU A 122 41.76 29.90 -34.80
N SER A 123 40.61 30.23 -35.38
CA SER A 123 40.54 30.86 -36.71
C SER A 123 41.20 32.25 -36.69
N THR A 124 40.94 33.04 -35.64
CA THR A 124 41.57 34.36 -35.44
C THR A 124 43.08 34.23 -35.28
N ALA A 125 43.56 33.31 -34.43
CA ALA A 125 44.98 33.09 -34.20
C ALA A 125 45.73 32.65 -35.48
N ILE A 126 45.08 31.87 -36.35
CA ILE A 126 45.64 31.49 -37.65
C ILE A 126 45.79 32.71 -38.56
N VAL A 127 44.77 33.58 -38.64
CA VAL A 127 44.83 34.80 -39.45
C VAL A 127 45.95 35.72 -38.96
N GLU A 128 46.02 35.98 -37.66
CA GLU A 128 47.08 36.82 -37.07
C GLU A 128 48.48 36.24 -37.37
N ALA A 129 48.66 34.92 -37.26
CA ALA A 129 49.93 34.26 -37.57
C ALA A 129 50.29 34.36 -39.07
N ILE A 130 49.31 34.31 -39.97
CA ILE A 130 49.53 34.52 -41.42
C ILE A 130 49.92 35.98 -41.69
N GLU A 131 49.21 36.94 -41.10
CA GLU A 131 49.49 38.37 -41.25
C GLU A 131 50.89 38.74 -40.74
N MET A 132 51.31 38.19 -39.59
CA MET A 132 52.67 38.37 -39.07
C MET A 132 53.75 37.81 -40.01
N LYS A 133 53.47 36.72 -40.73
CA LYS A 133 54.39 36.15 -41.73
C LYS A 133 54.38 36.93 -43.04
N ALA A 134 53.25 37.50 -43.45
CA ALA A 134 53.11 38.27 -44.67
C ALA A 134 53.66 39.71 -44.53
N GLY A 135 53.52 40.33 -43.35
CA GLY A 135 54.04 41.67 -43.04
C GLY A 135 55.53 41.74 -42.72
N GLY A 136 56.25 40.62 -42.83
CA GLY A 136 57.69 40.51 -42.55
C GLY A 136 58.62 40.79 -43.74
N THR A 137 58.12 41.38 -44.84
CA THR A 137 58.98 41.80 -45.96
C THR A 137 58.66 43.23 -46.38
N VAL A 138 59.64 44.11 -46.07
CA VAL A 138 59.81 45.55 -46.36
C VAL A 138 59.02 46.51 -45.47
#